data_AF-A0A6J8A5R2-F1
#
_entry.id   AF-A0A6J8A5R2-F1
#
_cell.length_a   1.000
_cell.length_b   1.000
_cell.length_c   1.000
_cell.angle_alpha   90.00
_cell.angle_beta   90.00
_cell.angle_gamma   90.00
#
_symmetry.space_group_name_H-M   'P 1'
#
loop_
_entity.id
_entity.type
_entity.pdbx_description
1 polymer ?
#
loop_
_entity_poly.entity_id
_entity_poly.type
_entity_poly.pdbx_seq_one_letter_code
_entity_poly.pdbx_strand_id
1 'polypeptide(L)'
;MANPSDLSTVYTTLKLLKSTANLLGQDCIPVFFYMGLVTKALEITWARPDELKGVIPCEDGMHLLMSVFSGIGYLYDDAGLWQMLCESGVFAAGTVNSMLSGKDFDRAMRGLKLVDRALHARLFYHFFLWYRRSQQQIPSDLQLIIQQFETAVLESTDVDHFLSLLQTDIEDKLQPLVDRYKAIFPSFKFLDDFLTKVLQPIKILISSTRNGIWKIFQAMKVELFQRMFLNISVMVSLQQS
;
A
#
# COMPACT_ATOMS: atom_id res chain seq x y z
N MET A 1 5.22 -26.23 22.22
CA MET A 1 4.77 -24.90 21.71
C MET A 1 3.26 -24.91 21.67
N ALA A 2 2.59 -23.87 22.18
CA ALA A 2 1.13 -23.77 22.11
C ALA A 2 0.69 -23.67 20.64
N ASN A 3 -0.38 -24.39 20.27
CA ASN A 3 -0.92 -24.30 18.92
C ASN A 3 -1.54 -22.89 18.74
N PRO A 4 -1.09 -22.09 17.77
CA PRO A 4 -1.63 -20.74 17.54
C PRO A 4 -3.13 -20.73 17.20
N SER A 5 -3.66 -21.87 16.74
CA SER A 5 -5.08 -22.06 16.42
C SER A 5 -5.92 -22.58 17.58
N ASP A 6 -5.33 -22.87 18.73
CA ASP A 6 -6.07 -23.29 19.91
C ASP A 6 -6.86 -22.12 20.51
N LEU A 7 -8.10 -22.37 20.92
CA LEU A 7 -8.99 -21.38 21.51
C LEU A 7 -8.38 -20.80 22.80
N SER A 8 -7.66 -21.61 23.56
CA SER A 8 -6.99 -21.17 24.79
C SER A 8 -5.93 -20.11 24.47
N THR A 9 -5.11 -20.33 23.43
CA THR A 9 -4.08 -19.39 22.95
C THR A 9 -4.71 -18.08 22.49
N VAL A 10 -5.76 -18.15 21.68
CA VAL A 10 -6.47 -16.95 21.18
C VAL A 10 -7.04 -16.15 22.35
N TYR A 11 -7.70 -16.81 23.30
CA TYR A 11 -8.28 -16.15 24.46
C TYR A 11 -7.23 -15.48 25.36
N THR A 12 -6.14 -16.17 25.70
CA THR A 12 -5.06 -15.57 26.50
C THR A 12 -4.44 -14.35 25.80
N THR A 13 -4.30 -14.41 24.47
CA THR A 13 -3.83 -13.29 23.67
C THR A 13 -4.79 -12.10 23.74
N LEU A 14 -6.09 -12.32 23.58
CA LEU A 14 -7.10 -11.26 23.68
C LEU A 14 -7.12 -10.62 25.08
N LYS A 15 -6.98 -11.42 26.15
CA LYS A 15 -6.86 -10.91 27.52
C LYS A 15 -5.63 -10.03 27.72
N LEU A 16 -4.47 -10.48 27.25
CA LEU A 16 -3.23 -9.71 27.33
C LEU A 16 -3.37 -8.34 26.64
N LEU A 17 -3.95 -8.35 25.44
CA LEU A 17 -4.19 -7.13 24.67
C LEU A 17 -5.20 -6.21 25.35
N LYS A 18 -6.27 -6.75 25.96
CA LYS A 18 -7.21 -5.95 26.75
C LYS A 18 -6.53 -5.32 27.98
N SER A 19 -5.72 -6.07 28.71
CA SER A 19 -4.93 -5.53 29.83
C SER A 19 -4.00 -4.41 29.37
N THR A 20 -3.37 -4.57 28.21
CA THR A 20 -2.51 -3.55 27.60
C THR A 20 -3.31 -2.29 27.23
N ALA A 21 -4.47 -2.46 26.59
CA ALA A 21 -5.36 -1.34 26.25
C ALA A 21 -5.79 -0.56 27.51
N ASN A 22 -6.14 -1.26 28.59
CA ASN A 22 -6.49 -0.62 29.86
C ASN A 22 -5.32 0.17 30.45
N LEU A 23 -4.10 -0.36 30.40
CA LEU A 23 -2.89 0.34 30.86
C LEU A 23 -2.62 1.62 30.05
N LEU A 24 -2.97 1.61 28.76
CA LEU A 24 -2.85 2.77 27.87
C LEU A 24 -4.05 3.73 27.94
N GLY A 25 -5.04 3.46 28.81
CA GLY A 25 -6.26 4.26 28.91
C GLY A 25 -7.15 4.19 27.67
N GLN A 26 -7.07 3.10 26.90
CA GLN A 26 -7.86 2.87 25.68
C GLN A 26 -9.12 2.06 25.99
N ASP A 27 -10.29 2.64 25.68
CA ASP A 27 -11.58 1.98 25.86
C ASP A 27 -11.78 0.81 24.91
N CYS A 28 -11.26 0.93 23.68
CA CYS A 28 -11.39 -0.05 22.62
C CYS A 28 -10.03 -0.39 21.99
N ILE A 29 -9.85 -1.66 21.62
CA ILE A 29 -8.65 -2.16 20.92
C ILE A 29 -9.05 -3.08 19.75
N PRO A 30 -8.74 -2.70 18.49
CA PRO A 30 -8.85 -3.61 17.36
C PRO A 30 -7.72 -4.64 17.39
N VAL A 31 -8.04 -5.92 17.18
CA VAL A 31 -7.05 -7.01 17.15
C VAL A 31 -7.17 -7.76 15.83
N PHE A 32 -6.11 -7.74 15.02
CA PHE A 32 -6.11 -8.32 13.70
C PHE A 32 -5.73 -9.81 13.72
N PHE A 33 -6.54 -10.62 13.05
CA PHE A 33 -6.37 -12.04 12.89
C PHE A 33 -6.47 -12.40 11.40
N TYR A 34 -5.77 -13.47 11.00
CA TYR A 34 -6.08 -14.09 9.72
C TYR A 34 -7.50 -14.67 9.74
N MET A 35 -8.14 -14.77 8.57
CA MET A 35 -9.56 -15.13 8.41
C MET A 35 -9.99 -16.38 9.22
N GLY A 36 -9.12 -17.40 9.32
CA GLY A 36 -9.43 -18.61 10.08
C GLY A 36 -9.45 -18.45 11.61
N LEU A 37 -8.84 -17.40 12.17
CA LEU A 37 -8.88 -17.11 13.61
C LEU A 37 -9.85 -16.00 13.98
N VAL A 38 -10.20 -15.11 13.06
CA VAL A 38 -11.11 -14.01 13.39
C VAL A 38 -12.47 -14.56 13.86
N THR A 39 -12.94 -15.65 13.27
CA THR A 39 -14.18 -16.34 13.67
C THR A 39 -14.09 -16.87 15.11
N LYS A 40 -12.98 -17.52 15.47
CA LYS A 40 -12.71 -18.00 16.83
C LYS A 40 -12.60 -16.85 17.83
N ALA A 41 -11.92 -15.78 17.45
CA ALA A 41 -11.79 -14.59 18.29
C ALA A 41 -13.16 -13.94 18.54
N LEU A 42 -14.01 -13.84 17.52
CA LEU A 42 -15.39 -13.37 17.64
C LEU A 42 -16.20 -14.24 18.60
N GLU A 43 -16.17 -15.57 18.42
CA GLU A 43 -16.84 -16.53 19.31
C GLU A 43 -16.41 -16.34 20.78
N ILE A 44 -15.10 -16.22 21.03
CA ILE A 44 -14.56 -15.98 22.37
C ILE A 44 -15.04 -14.65 22.95
N THR A 45 -15.02 -13.57 22.16
CA THR A 45 -15.47 -12.24 22.63
C THR A 45 -16.97 -12.21 22.92
N TRP A 46 -17.79 -12.86 22.10
CA TRP A 46 -19.24 -12.95 22.33
C TRP A 46 -19.60 -13.81 23.53
N ALA A 47 -18.83 -14.87 23.79
CA ALA A 47 -19.02 -15.71 24.98
C ALA A 47 -18.61 -15.00 26.28
N ARG A 48 -17.79 -13.94 26.22
CA ARG A 48 -17.23 -13.25 27.40
C ARG A 48 -17.24 -11.72 27.23
N PRO A 49 -18.42 -11.10 27.05
CA PRO A 49 -18.52 -9.68 26.74
C PRO A 49 -17.99 -8.79 27.87
N ASP A 50 -18.13 -9.22 29.14
CA ASP A 50 -17.68 -8.46 30.30
C ASP A 50 -16.14 -8.47 30.43
N GLU A 51 -15.50 -9.61 30.15
CA GLU A 51 -14.04 -9.75 30.25
C GLU A 51 -13.29 -9.09 29.09
N LEU A 52 -13.90 -9.07 27.91
CA LEU A 52 -13.28 -8.60 26.66
C LEU A 52 -13.97 -7.35 26.11
N LYS A 53 -14.65 -6.59 26.97
CA LYS A 53 -15.33 -5.35 26.56
C LYS A 53 -14.37 -4.40 25.85
N GLY A 54 -14.77 -3.95 24.67
CA GLY A 54 -13.97 -3.04 23.82
C GLY A 54 -12.89 -3.73 22.98
N VAL A 55 -12.69 -5.05 23.11
CA VAL A 55 -11.86 -5.80 22.17
C VAL A 55 -12.64 -6.04 20.89
N ILE A 56 -12.07 -5.67 19.75
CA ILE A 56 -12.72 -5.76 18.43
C ILE A 56 -11.87 -6.68 17.54
N PRO A 57 -12.19 -7.99 17.45
CA PRO A 57 -11.56 -8.88 16.49
C PRO A 57 -11.78 -8.39 15.05
N CYS A 58 -10.70 -8.28 14.30
CA CYS A 58 -10.68 -7.76 12.94
C CYS A 58 -9.99 -8.76 12.01
N GLU A 59 -10.46 -8.87 10.78
CA GLU A 59 -9.70 -9.56 9.72
C GLU A 59 -8.55 -8.65 9.26
N ASP A 60 -7.37 -9.24 9.06
CA ASP A 60 -6.11 -8.56 8.77
C ASP A 60 -5.96 -8.01 7.34
N GLY A 61 -6.92 -8.32 6.46
CA GLY A 61 -6.93 -7.94 5.06
C GLY A 61 -6.04 -8.80 4.18
N MET A 62 -5.44 -9.88 4.68
CA MET A 62 -4.51 -10.71 3.90
C MET A 62 -5.20 -11.33 2.69
N HIS A 63 -6.39 -11.91 2.86
CA HIS A 63 -7.11 -12.54 1.75
C HIS A 63 -7.66 -11.53 0.75
N LEU A 64 -8.00 -10.33 1.22
CA LEU A 64 -8.35 -9.22 0.35
C LEU A 64 -7.13 -8.84 -0.53
N LEU A 65 -5.95 -8.68 0.08
CA LEU A 65 -4.72 -8.37 -0.62
C LEU A 65 -4.31 -9.48 -1.60
N MET A 66 -4.47 -10.76 -1.25
CA MET A 66 -4.23 -11.87 -2.17
C MET A 66 -5.14 -11.80 -3.40
N SER A 67 -6.42 -11.48 -3.21
CA SER A 67 -7.36 -11.25 -4.31
C SER A 67 -6.93 -10.06 -5.19
N VAL A 68 -6.50 -8.96 -4.56
CA VAL A 68 -5.96 -7.79 -5.26
C VAL A 68 -4.71 -8.17 -6.08
N PHE A 69 -3.78 -8.95 -5.52
CA PHE A 69 -2.58 -9.40 -6.23
C PHE A 69 -2.93 -10.26 -7.43
N SER A 70 -3.93 -11.14 -7.31
CA SER A 70 -4.45 -11.90 -8.45
C SER A 70 -5.04 -10.98 -9.53
N GLY A 71 -5.76 -9.93 -9.14
CA GLY A 71 -6.29 -8.93 -10.07
C GLY A 71 -5.20 -8.12 -10.76
N ILE A 72 -4.13 -7.76 -10.03
CA ILE A 72 -2.95 -7.11 -10.59
C ILE A 72 -2.29 -8.02 -11.63
N GLY A 73 -2.10 -9.29 -11.31
CA GLY A 73 -1.62 -10.27 -12.27
C GLY A 73 -2.49 -10.26 -13.52
N TYR A 74 -3.78 -10.52 -13.38
CA TYR A 74 -4.70 -10.55 -14.53
C TYR A 74 -4.64 -9.29 -15.43
N LEU A 75 -4.49 -8.10 -14.85
CA LEU A 75 -4.49 -6.84 -15.60
C LEU A 75 -3.11 -6.41 -16.13
N TYR A 76 -2.02 -6.77 -15.45
CA TYR A 76 -0.69 -6.21 -15.71
C TYR A 76 0.38 -7.24 -16.10
N ASP A 77 0.07 -8.55 -16.06
CA ASP A 77 1.00 -9.62 -16.44
C ASP A 77 1.60 -9.37 -17.83
N ASP A 78 0.72 -9.22 -18.82
CA ASP A 78 1.07 -8.93 -20.22
C ASP A 78 1.45 -7.46 -20.47
N ALA A 79 1.26 -6.58 -19.48
CA ALA A 79 1.64 -5.17 -19.56
C ALA A 79 3.10 -4.91 -19.16
N GLY A 80 3.91 -5.96 -19.03
CA GLY A 80 5.33 -5.87 -18.70
C GLY A 80 5.67 -6.20 -17.25
N LEU A 81 4.68 -6.37 -16.35
CA LEU A 81 4.94 -6.65 -14.94
C LEU A 81 5.62 -8.00 -14.75
N TRP A 82 5.18 -9.01 -15.50
CA TRP A 82 5.78 -10.34 -15.46
C TRP A 82 7.24 -10.30 -15.88
N GLN A 83 7.51 -9.69 -17.04
CA GLN A 83 8.85 -9.57 -17.62
C GLN A 83 9.75 -8.79 -16.66
N MET A 84 9.27 -7.68 -16.09
CA MET A 84 10.03 -6.92 -15.10
C MET A 84 10.43 -7.77 -13.88
N LEU A 85 9.55 -8.61 -13.37
CA LEU A 85 9.82 -9.44 -12.19
C LEU A 85 10.69 -10.67 -12.51
N CYS A 86 10.49 -11.27 -13.69
CA CYS A 86 11.18 -12.49 -14.10
C CYS A 86 12.53 -12.20 -14.76
N GLU A 87 12.58 -11.32 -15.76
CA GLU A 87 13.78 -11.04 -16.56
C GLU A 87 14.80 -10.18 -15.81
N SER A 88 14.41 -9.49 -14.74
CA SER A 88 15.35 -8.84 -13.82
C SER A 88 16.19 -9.84 -13.00
N GLY A 89 15.85 -11.13 -13.03
CA GLY A 89 16.53 -12.18 -12.27
C GLY A 89 16.21 -12.18 -10.77
N VAL A 90 15.28 -11.33 -10.32
CA VAL A 90 14.86 -11.27 -8.90
C VAL A 90 14.05 -12.51 -8.51
N PHE A 91 13.18 -12.98 -9.41
CA PHE A 91 12.33 -14.14 -9.19
C PHE A 91 12.35 -15.08 -10.39
N ALA A 92 12.27 -16.38 -10.14
CA ALA A 92 12.05 -17.37 -11.20
C ALA A 92 10.59 -17.32 -11.72
N ALA A 93 10.37 -17.66 -12.99
CA ALA A 93 9.06 -17.64 -13.65
C ALA A 93 7.92 -18.27 -12.82
N GLY A 94 8.14 -19.47 -12.27
CA GLY A 94 7.13 -20.15 -11.45
C GLY A 94 6.78 -19.39 -10.16
N THR A 95 7.74 -18.64 -9.61
CA THR A 95 7.50 -17.75 -8.46
C THR A 95 6.65 -16.56 -8.87
N VAL A 96 6.97 -15.91 -9.99
CA VAL A 96 6.20 -14.78 -10.50
C VAL A 96 4.74 -15.20 -10.77
N ASN A 97 4.52 -16.36 -11.38
CA ASN A 97 3.18 -16.90 -11.62
C ASN A 97 2.40 -17.14 -10.31
N SER A 98 3.05 -17.67 -9.27
CA SER A 98 2.42 -17.87 -7.96
C SER A 98 2.08 -16.55 -7.28
N MET A 99 2.95 -15.54 -7.40
CA MET A 99 2.73 -14.20 -6.87
C MET A 99 1.56 -13.50 -7.57
N LEU A 100 1.56 -13.49 -8.90
CA LEU A 100 0.55 -12.80 -9.72
C LEU A 100 -0.78 -13.55 -9.79
N SER A 101 -0.85 -14.80 -9.35
CA SER A 101 -2.11 -15.51 -9.08
C SER A 101 -2.63 -15.31 -7.64
N GLY A 102 -1.95 -14.48 -6.84
CA GLY A 102 -2.32 -14.21 -5.45
C GLY A 102 -2.09 -15.39 -4.49
N LYS A 103 -1.40 -16.45 -4.91
CA LYS A 103 -1.18 -17.66 -4.11
C LYS A 103 0.01 -17.57 -3.15
N ASP A 104 0.95 -16.66 -3.44
CA ASP A 104 2.13 -16.43 -2.60
C ASP A 104 2.18 -14.98 -2.10
N PHE A 105 1.57 -14.75 -0.94
CA PHE A 105 1.39 -13.40 -0.37
C PHE A 105 2.72 -12.70 -0.09
N ASP A 106 3.66 -13.35 0.60
CA ASP A 106 4.91 -12.74 1.02
C ASP A 106 5.78 -12.36 -0.17
N ARG A 107 5.85 -13.25 -1.17
CA ARG A 107 6.59 -12.96 -2.40
C ARG A 107 5.91 -11.88 -3.22
N ALA A 108 4.57 -11.90 -3.36
CA ALA A 108 3.83 -10.86 -4.07
C ALA A 108 4.06 -9.49 -3.43
N MET A 109 3.96 -9.42 -2.10
CA MET A 109 4.25 -8.22 -1.32
C MET A 109 5.67 -7.70 -1.56
N ARG A 110 6.66 -8.59 -1.57
CA ARG A 110 8.06 -8.22 -1.83
C ARG A 110 8.26 -7.75 -3.27
N GLY A 111 7.70 -8.45 -4.24
CA GLY A 111 7.81 -8.11 -5.66
C GLY A 111 7.20 -6.76 -5.98
N LEU A 112 5.98 -6.50 -5.53
CA LEU A 112 5.30 -5.22 -5.77
C LEU A 112 6.03 -4.05 -5.08
N LYS A 113 6.67 -4.26 -3.92
CA LYS A 113 7.54 -3.24 -3.30
C LYS A 113 8.78 -2.93 -4.13
N LEU A 114 9.39 -3.94 -4.75
CA LEU A 114 10.54 -3.74 -5.64
C LEU A 114 10.12 -2.98 -6.90
N VAL A 115 8.98 -3.36 -7.49
CA VAL A 115 8.40 -2.68 -8.64
C VAL A 115 8.05 -1.23 -8.31
N ASP A 116 7.40 -0.97 -7.18
CA ASP A 116 7.08 0.38 -6.69
C ASP A 116 8.34 1.27 -6.65
N ARG A 117 9.42 0.78 -6.04
CA ARG A 117 10.68 1.53 -5.96
C ARG A 117 11.34 1.71 -7.31
N ALA A 118 11.44 0.64 -8.11
CA ALA A 118 12.10 0.67 -9.40
C ALA A 118 11.39 1.62 -10.38
N LEU A 119 10.05 1.56 -10.42
CA LEU A 119 9.25 2.45 -11.26
C LEU A 119 9.34 3.90 -10.78
N HIS A 120 9.17 4.20 -9.49
CA HIS A 120 9.37 5.57 -9.00
C HIS A 120 10.75 6.11 -9.41
N ALA A 121 11.83 5.39 -9.09
CA ALA A 121 13.18 5.83 -9.45
C ALA A 121 13.35 6.08 -10.95
N ARG A 122 12.80 5.19 -11.80
CA ARG A 122 12.90 5.28 -13.25
C ARG A 122 12.06 6.42 -13.82
N LEU A 123 10.84 6.60 -13.32
CA LEU A 123 9.94 7.68 -13.72
C LEU A 123 10.53 9.04 -13.33
N PHE A 124 10.98 9.19 -12.07
CA PHE A 124 11.66 10.40 -11.62
C PHE A 124 12.88 10.71 -12.50
N TYR A 125 13.73 9.74 -12.79
CA TYR A 125 14.90 9.93 -13.66
C TYR A 125 14.52 10.47 -15.05
N HIS A 126 13.53 9.86 -15.71
CA HIS A 126 13.10 10.28 -17.05
C HIS A 126 12.41 11.63 -17.05
N PHE A 127 11.60 11.90 -16.03
CA PHE A 127 11.00 13.21 -15.81
C PHE A 127 12.09 14.29 -15.69
N PHE A 128 13.11 14.08 -14.85
CA PHE A 128 14.21 15.04 -14.69
C PHE A 128 15.05 15.21 -15.96
N LEU A 129 15.30 14.13 -16.71
CA LEU A 129 16.02 14.23 -17.99
C LEU A 129 15.24 15.04 -19.02
N TRP A 130 13.94 14.76 -19.18
CA TRP A 130 13.08 15.53 -20.05
C TRP A 130 13.06 17.00 -19.64
N TYR A 131 12.91 17.24 -18.33
CA TYR A 131 12.88 18.56 -17.76
C TYR A 131 14.15 19.38 -18.08
N ARG A 132 15.34 18.81 -17.84
CA ARG A 132 16.63 19.44 -18.18
C ARG A 132 16.77 19.76 -19.68
N ARG A 133 16.26 18.88 -20.55
CA ARG A 133 16.37 19.03 -22.01
C ARG A 133 15.37 20.02 -22.59
N SER A 134 14.23 20.21 -21.95
CA SER A 134 13.15 21.06 -22.45
C SER A 134 13.33 22.55 -22.15
N GLN A 135 14.47 22.96 -21.57
CA GLN A 135 14.81 24.33 -21.17
C GLN A 135 13.68 25.09 -20.44
N GLN A 136 12.84 24.35 -19.72
CA GLN A 136 11.78 24.95 -18.90
C GLN A 136 12.45 25.67 -17.73
N GLN A 137 11.99 26.87 -17.37
CA GLN A 137 12.40 27.51 -16.12
C GLN A 137 11.85 26.71 -14.94
N ILE A 138 12.69 26.42 -13.94
CA ILE A 138 12.20 25.86 -12.67
C ILE A 138 11.46 27.02 -12.02
N PRO A 139 10.18 26.87 -11.62
CA PRO A 139 9.53 27.85 -10.78
C PRO A 139 10.47 28.19 -9.62
N SER A 140 10.78 29.46 -9.41
CA SER A 140 11.81 29.91 -8.46
C SER A 140 11.64 29.29 -7.07
N ASP A 141 10.39 29.08 -6.67
CA ASP A 141 10.01 28.43 -5.43
C ASP A 141 10.46 26.96 -5.34
N LEU A 142 10.38 26.20 -6.43
CA LEU A 142 10.83 24.80 -6.45
C LEU A 142 12.36 24.72 -6.39
N GLN A 143 13.08 25.68 -6.99
CA GLN A 143 14.53 25.76 -6.83
C GLN A 143 14.91 26.01 -5.37
N LEU A 144 14.23 26.97 -4.72
CA LEU A 144 14.43 27.27 -3.31
C LEU A 144 14.17 26.05 -2.43
N ILE A 145 13.08 25.32 -2.66
CA ILE A 145 12.77 24.13 -1.88
C ILE A 145 13.80 23.02 -2.10
N ILE A 146 14.20 22.75 -3.35
CA ILE A 146 15.25 21.75 -3.65
C ILE A 146 16.56 22.13 -2.94
N GLN A 147 16.95 23.39 -3.01
CA GLN A 147 18.18 23.88 -2.38
C GLN A 147 18.11 23.80 -0.85
N GLN A 148 16.96 24.14 -0.25
CA GLN A 148 16.72 23.95 1.19
C GLN A 148 16.80 22.47 1.59
N PHE A 149 16.26 21.58 0.76
CA PHE A 149 16.29 20.14 0.99
C PHE A 149 17.71 19.58 0.92
N GLU A 150 18.50 19.99 -0.08
CA GLU A 150 19.91 19.61 -0.23
C GLU A 150 20.74 20.08 0.98
N THR A 151 20.53 21.32 1.44
CA THR A 151 21.19 21.87 2.64
C THR A 151 20.77 21.09 3.90
N ALA A 152 19.47 20.83 4.11
CA ALA A 152 18.99 20.10 5.28
C ALA A 152 19.51 18.65 5.34
N VAL A 153 19.60 17.98 4.19
CA VAL A 153 20.16 16.61 4.11
C VAL A 153 21.66 16.60 4.42
N LEU A 154 22.40 17.61 3.97
CA LEU A 154 23.85 17.72 4.19
C LEU A 154 24.19 18.17 5.62
N GLU A 155 23.36 19.02 6.23
CA GLU A 155 23.59 19.56 7.58
C GLU A 155 23.08 18.62 8.69
N SER A 156 22.21 17.64 8.37
CA SER A 156 21.88 16.40 9.11
C SER A 156 21.53 16.45 10.61
N THR A 157 21.44 17.61 11.27
CA THR A 157 21.15 17.70 12.72
C THR A 157 19.75 18.20 13.09
N ASP A 158 18.97 18.76 12.17
CA ASP A 158 17.64 19.32 12.46
C ASP A 158 16.53 18.53 11.76
N VAL A 159 16.06 17.48 12.45
CA VAL A 159 14.96 16.61 12.00
C VAL A 159 13.64 17.39 11.89
N ASP A 160 13.41 18.38 12.74
CA ASP A 160 12.17 19.16 12.73
C ASP A 160 12.11 20.09 11.50
N HIS A 161 13.23 20.71 11.15
CA HIS A 161 13.33 21.47 9.91
C HIS A 161 13.14 20.58 8.67
N PHE A 162 13.77 19.41 8.64
CA PHE A 162 13.59 18.43 7.56
C PHE A 162 12.12 17.97 7.43
N LEU A 163 11.45 17.70 8.56
CA LEU A 163 10.03 17.36 8.58
C LEU A 163 9.14 18.52 8.11
N SER A 164 9.48 19.77 8.42
CA SER A 164 8.75 20.95 7.94
C SER A 164 8.89 21.16 6.43
N LEU A 165 10.06 20.83 5.85
CA LEU A 165 10.27 20.86 4.40
C LEU A 165 9.49 19.74 3.69
N LEU A 166 9.38 18.56 4.31
CA LEU A 166 8.52 17.47 3.84
C LEU A 166 7.02 17.81 3.92
N GLN A 167 6.63 18.74 4.81
CA GLN A 167 5.27 19.27 4.90
C GLN A 167 4.98 20.41 3.91
N THR A 168 6.01 20.92 3.22
CA THR A 168 5.80 21.90 2.16
C THR A 168 5.14 21.18 0.98
N ASP A 169 4.11 21.79 0.35
CA ASP A 169 3.41 21.24 -0.82
C ASP A 169 4.30 21.27 -2.09
N ILE A 170 5.40 20.53 -2.04
CA ILE A 170 6.25 20.19 -3.18
C ILE A 170 5.40 19.45 -4.21
N GLU A 171 4.48 18.60 -3.75
CA GLU A 171 3.57 17.85 -4.59
C GLU A 171 2.70 18.79 -5.45
N ASP A 172 2.02 19.80 -4.85
CA ASP A 172 1.20 20.75 -5.59
C ASP A 172 1.98 21.56 -6.63
N LYS A 173 3.25 21.88 -6.33
CA LYS A 173 4.11 22.62 -7.25
C LYS A 173 4.69 21.74 -8.37
N LEU A 174 4.93 20.46 -8.08
CA LEU A 174 5.49 19.50 -9.03
C LEU A 174 4.41 18.88 -9.93
N GLN A 175 3.18 18.74 -9.43
CA GLN A 175 2.08 18.08 -10.11
C GLN A 175 1.78 18.64 -11.51
N PRO A 176 1.72 19.97 -11.74
CA PRO A 176 1.46 20.52 -13.07
C PRO A 176 2.54 20.14 -14.11
N LEU A 177 3.80 20.03 -13.67
CA LEU A 177 4.91 19.61 -14.54
C LEU A 177 4.81 18.11 -14.86
N VAL A 178 4.47 17.30 -13.85
CA VAL A 178 4.24 15.87 -13.99
C VAL A 178 3.05 15.59 -14.92
N ASP A 179 1.96 16.35 -14.82
CA ASP A 179 0.79 16.20 -15.67
C ASP A 179 1.08 16.56 -17.14
N ARG A 180 1.87 17.63 -17.36
CA ARG A 180 2.36 17.96 -18.71
C ARG A 180 3.22 16.83 -19.27
N TYR A 181 4.09 16.25 -18.46
CA TYR A 181 4.91 15.12 -18.89
C TYR A 181 4.07 13.89 -19.23
N LYS A 182 3.07 13.56 -18.39
CA LYS A 182 2.09 12.48 -18.63
C LYS A 182 1.33 12.66 -19.94
N ALA A 183 0.98 13.90 -20.30
CA ALA A 183 0.28 14.20 -21.54
C ALA A 183 1.14 13.93 -22.79
N ILE A 184 2.47 14.10 -22.68
CA ILE A 184 3.41 13.87 -23.80
C ILE A 184 3.79 12.39 -23.90
N PHE A 185 3.89 11.68 -22.77
CA PHE A 185 4.38 10.30 -22.70
C PHE A 185 3.32 9.35 -22.12
N PRO A 186 2.46 8.75 -22.97
CA PRO A 186 1.40 7.84 -22.51
C PRO A 186 1.91 6.64 -21.69
N SER A 187 3.10 6.12 -22.02
CA SER A 187 3.73 5.03 -21.25
C SER A 187 4.10 5.45 -19.83
N PHE A 188 4.57 6.70 -19.65
CA PHE A 188 4.81 7.25 -18.33
C PHE A 188 3.51 7.36 -17.54
N LYS A 189 2.45 7.89 -18.17
CA LYS A 189 1.13 7.98 -17.54
C LYS A 189 0.60 6.61 -17.11
N PHE A 190 0.75 5.59 -17.94
CA PHE A 190 0.34 4.22 -17.60
C PHE A 190 1.06 3.69 -16.36
N LEU A 191 2.38 3.84 -16.29
CA LEU A 191 3.18 3.37 -15.16
C LEU A 191 2.91 4.18 -13.88
N ASP A 192 2.72 5.50 -14.01
CA ASP A 192 2.32 6.34 -12.90
C ASP A 192 0.92 5.99 -12.39
N ASP A 193 -0.04 5.75 -13.28
CA ASP A 193 -1.38 5.27 -12.91
C ASP A 193 -1.31 3.95 -12.16
N PHE A 194 -0.43 3.03 -12.56
CA PHE A 194 -0.20 1.80 -11.79
C PHE A 194 0.32 2.09 -10.37
N LEU A 195 1.27 3.01 -10.21
CA LEU A 195 1.79 3.38 -8.89
C LEU A 195 0.73 4.06 -8.00
N THR A 196 0.02 5.04 -8.55
CA THR A 196 -0.89 5.93 -7.80
C THR A 196 -2.29 5.33 -7.63
N LYS A 197 -2.83 4.66 -8.65
CA LYS A 197 -4.21 4.13 -8.62
C LYS A 197 -4.29 2.68 -8.18
N VAL A 198 -3.18 1.94 -8.23
CA VAL A 198 -3.15 0.51 -7.86
C VAL A 198 -2.29 0.27 -6.62
N LEU A 199 -1.00 0.64 -6.63
CA LEU A 199 -0.10 0.34 -5.51
C LEU A 199 -0.30 1.25 -4.30
N GLN A 200 -0.63 2.53 -4.48
CA GLN A 200 -0.80 3.46 -3.35
C GLN A 200 -1.97 3.07 -2.42
N PRO A 201 -3.19 2.73 -2.89
CA PRO A 201 -4.25 2.24 -2.00
C PRO A 201 -3.83 0.99 -1.21
N ILE A 202 -3.06 0.09 -1.82
CA ILE A 202 -2.52 -1.10 -1.15
C ILE A 202 -1.54 -0.70 -0.04
N LYS A 203 -0.62 0.25 -0.33
CA LYS A 203 0.32 0.78 0.67
C LYS A 203 -0.40 1.42 1.85
N ILE A 204 -1.46 2.20 1.59
CA ILE A 204 -2.27 2.85 2.63
C ILE A 204 -3.05 1.82 3.44
N LEU A 205 -3.61 0.79 2.81
CA LEU A 205 -4.26 -0.31 3.52
C LEU A 205 -3.30 -1.00 4.49
N ILE A 206 -2.09 -1.35 4.02
CA ILE A 206 -1.08 -2.03 4.85
C ILE A 206 -0.55 -1.13 5.96
N SER A 207 -0.35 0.17 5.71
CA SER A 207 0.13 1.09 6.74
C SER A 207 -0.95 1.35 7.79
N SER A 208 -2.21 1.47 7.38
CA SER A 208 -3.33 1.70 8.29
C SER A 208 -3.61 0.52 9.21
N THR A 209 -3.42 -0.73 8.77
CA THR A 209 -3.49 -1.90 9.67
C THR A 209 -2.37 -1.88 10.70
N ARG A 210 -1.13 -1.59 10.26
CA ARG A 210 0.05 -1.55 11.14
C ARG A 210 0.01 -0.41 12.18
N ASN A 211 -0.54 0.74 11.77
CA ASN A 211 -0.64 1.92 12.63
C ASN A 211 -1.98 2.00 13.39
N GLY A 212 -2.88 1.03 13.20
CA GLY A 212 -4.19 1.02 13.87
C GLY A 212 -5.14 2.15 13.43
N ILE A 213 -4.93 2.76 12.26
CA ILE A 213 -5.74 3.89 11.78
C ILE A 213 -7.02 3.39 11.10
N TRP A 214 -8.01 3.05 11.92
CA TRP A 214 -9.20 2.32 11.49
C TRP A 214 -10.04 2.98 10.40
N LYS A 215 -10.25 4.29 10.49
CA LYS A 215 -11.05 5.04 9.50
C LYS A 215 -10.45 4.91 8.10
N ILE A 216 -9.12 5.01 8.01
CA ILE A 216 -8.38 4.88 6.75
C ILE A 216 -8.45 3.43 6.26
N PHE A 217 -8.25 2.44 7.15
CA PHE A 217 -8.34 1.03 6.79
C PHE A 217 -9.70 0.68 6.18
N GLN A 218 -10.79 1.13 6.79
CA GLN A 218 -12.14 0.89 6.28
C GLN A 218 -12.40 1.60 4.94
N ALA A 219 -11.97 2.86 4.81
CA ALA A 219 -12.09 3.60 3.56
C ALA A 219 -11.35 2.90 2.40
N MET A 220 -10.12 2.44 2.63
CA MET A 220 -9.32 1.73 1.62
C MET A 220 -9.92 0.38 1.23
N LYS A 221 -10.52 -0.37 2.18
CA LYS A 221 -11.24 -1.60 1.83
C LYS A 221 -12.41 -1.33 0.88
N VAL A 222 -13.20 -0.30 1.16
CA VAL A 222 -14.31 0.09 0.28
C VAL A 222 -13.78 0.46 -1.10
N GLU A 223 -12.75 1.28 -1.16
CA GLU A 223 -12.16 1.71 -2.44
C GLU A 223 -11.62 0.54 -3.26
N LEU A 224 -10.83 -0.35 -2.65
CA LEU A 224 -10.28 -1.53 -3.33
C LEU A 224 -11.40 -2.47 -3.78
N PHE A 225 -12.43 -2.66 -2.97
CA PHE A 225 -13.58 -3.48 -3.34
C PHE A 225 -14.34 -2.90 -4.54
N GLN A 226 -14.58 -1.59 -4.56
CA GLN A 226 -15.22 -0.92 -5.69
C GLN A 226 -14.39 -1.10 -6.97
N ARG A 227 -13.07 -0.91 -6.89
CA ARG A 227 -12.16 -1.05 -8.03
C ARG A 227 -12.10 -2.48 -8.57
N MET A 228 -12.14 -3.49 -7.70
CA MET A 228 -12.11 -4.91 -8.10
C MET A 228 -13.45 -5.42 -8.62
N PHE A 229 -14.57 -5.02 -8.04
CA PHE A 229 -15.86 -5.68 -8.27
C PHE A 229 -16.90 -4.85 -9.01
N LEU A 230 -16.85 -3.51 -8.96
CA LEU A 230 -17.86 -2.67 -9.62
C LEU A 230 -17.47 -2.24 -11.04
N ASN A 231 -16.17 -2.27 -11.39
CA ASN A 231 -15.71 -1.99 -12.75
C ASN A 231 -15.82 -3.20 -13.70
N ILE A 232 -16.21 -4.38 -13.19
CA ILE A 232 -16.43 -5.58 -14.01
C ILE A 232 -17.59 -5.37 -15.00
N SER A 233 -18.62 -4.58 -14.63
CA SER A 233 -19.74 -4.29 -15.52
C SER A 233 -19.36 -3.47 -16.77
N VAL A 234 -18.26 -2.71 -16.73
CA VAL A 234 -17.79 -1.90 -17.88
C VAL A 234 -16.83 -2.70 -18.77
N MET A 235 -16.07 -3.65 -18.21
CA MET A 235 -15.19 -4.51 -19.01
C MET A 235 -15.93 -5.64 -19.74
N VAL A 236 -17.05 -6.15 -19.19
CA VAL A 236 -17.87 -7.16 -19.89
C VAL A 236 -18.57 -6.57 -21.12
N SER A 237 -18.93 -5.27 -21.10
CA SER A 237 -19.48 -4.57 -22.28
C SER A 237 -18.47 -4.30 -23.39
N LEU A 238 -17.17 -4.28 -23.11
CA LEU A 238 -16.11 -4.08 -24.11
C LEU A 238 -15.60 -5.38 -24.74
N GLN A 239 -15.98 -6.54 -24.18
CA GLN A 239 -15.72 -7.86 -24.78
C GLN A 239 -16.91 -8.41 -25.58
N GLN A 240 -18.01 -7.64 -25.66
CA GLN A 240 -19.21 -7.98 -26.45
C GLN A 240 -19.45 -7.01 -27.64
N SER A 241 -18.46 -6.18 -27.98
CA SER A 241 -18.50 -5.25 -29.13
C SER A 241 -17.42 -5.59 -30.16
#